data_AF-A0A8H7Y0N9-F1
#
_entry.id   AF-A0A8H7Y0N9-F1
#
_cell.length_a   1.000
_cell.length_b   1.000
_cell.length_c   1.000
_cell.angle_alpha   90.00
_cell.angle_beta   90.00
_cell.angle_gamma   90.00
#
_symmetry.space_group_name_H-M   'P 1'
#
loop_
_entity.id
_entity.type
_entity.pdbx_description
1 polymer ?
#
loop_
_entity_poly.entity_id
_entity_poly.type
_entity_poly.pdbx_seq_one_letter_code
_entity_poly.pdbx_strand_id
1 'polypeptide(L)'
;MNPLATGVWKAVYARHPDLPKCLPAMCEAKWTFMLFGPGICVVCGKYGALTDFSLRKQYCEPCMKENYATTQQLKDSADRVVSADHLVTSMVPRTFRYHGLRYTTSYVTPANAKYLRKDFNDMMKKVTVMQLLIDHGVPMLRGLFEDYKNRLISQNQNMEWFADKANDWANRVFSQCSTEMDLALVTVTAKCKKRLKDIGHNIVDINYVQYAISQSLRGAQIYKLAYRTFRKIRPKLEALVTSQKIIRIKNERRQLLKTRYRQYQQALIPDAWQYQPPENFFREAGAFSNFLNAEYVTRGDISRELTDSLFPGLVEEWTKKRKLEILSLLPEVDTEQPFEKQIQKLDLATSVITCNDCKYMNQEGRVLLGWKNICRHARRTVGGNLNPCSGSEVVEPVAVVAATSLICCAGLDPRTTTIQDMDSRDDRFFCGNCIPDTSNGVTGLKAYKWTECLDLFASMSMLTLEPRCQYGGVIYVPRTMEVP
;
A
#
# COMPACT_ATOMS: atom_id res chain seq x y z
N MET A 1 -15.42 28.31 40.52
CA MET A 1 -16.86 27.94 40.41
C MET A 1 -17.66 28.92 41.25
N ASN A 2 -18.81 29.37 40.78
CA ASN A 2 -19.68 30.27 41.53
C ASN A 2 -20.16 29.55 42.82
N PRO A 3 -19.99 30.11 44.03
CA PRO A 3 -20.47 29.51 45.28
C PRO A 3 -21.96 29.12 45.25
N LEU A 4 -22.76 29.86 44.48
CA LEU A 4 -24.19 29.60 44.26
C LEU A 4 -24.48 28.25 43.56
N ALA A 5 -23.51 27.68 42.85
CA ALA A 5 -23.66 26.39 42.18
C ALA A 5 -23.47 25.18 43.10
N THR A 6 -23.00 25.38 44.34
CA THR A 6 -22.67 24.27 45.26
C THR A 6 -23.87 23.38 45.57
N GLY A 7 -25.04 23.97 45.83
CA GLY A 7 -26.27 23.20 46.12
C GLY A 7 -26.73 22.35 44.94
N VAL A 8 -26.57 22.87 43.72
CA VAL A 8 -26.90 22.14 42.48
C VAL A 8 -26.02 20.90 42.33
N TRP A 9 -24.70 21.05 42.52
CA TRP A 9 -23.78 19.92 42.38
C TRP A 9 -23.98 18.84 43.44
N LYS A 10 -24.25 19.23 44.70
CA LYS A 10 -24.65 18.27 45.75
C LYS A 10 -25.86 17.44 45.35
N ALA A 11 -26.89 18.08 44.78
CA ALA A 11 -28.08 17.39 44.29
C ALA A 11 -27.77 16.49 43.08
N VAL A 12 -26.87 16.90 42.18
CA VAL A 12 -26.42 16.07 41.04
C VAL A 12 -25.69 14.81 41.52
N TYR A 13 -24.70 14.93 42.41
CA TYR A 13 -24.01 13.75 42.96
C TYR A 13 -24.95 12.81 43.73
N ALA A 14 -25.96 13.36 44.42
CA ALA A 14 -26.97 12.54 45.09
C ALA A 14 -27.86 11.76 44.12
N ARG A 15 -28.17 12.34 42.95
CA ARG A 15 -29.01 11.70 41.91
C ARG A 15 -28.23 10.76 40.99
N HIS A 16 -26.93 10.97 40.83
CA HIS A 16 -26.07 10.22 39.91
C HIS A 16 -24.94 9.51 40.69
N PRO A 17 -25.25 8.38 41.35
CA PRO A 17 -24.26 7.63 42.14
C PRO A 17 -23.17 6.98 41.26
N ASP A 18 -23.35 6.96 39.94
CA ASP A 18 -22.36 6.50 38.96
C ASP A 18 -21.22 7.51 38.73
N LEU A 19 -21.38 8.77 39.16
CA LEU A 19 -20.34 9.78 39.07
C LEU A 19 -19.16 9.45 40.01
N PRO A 20 -17.91 9.70 39.55
CA PRO A 20 -16.74 9.59 40.41
C PRO A 20 -16.87 10.45 41.67
N LYS A 21 -16.73 9.83 42.84
CA LYS A 21 -16.75 10.54 44.13
C LYS A 21 -15.60 11.54 44.20
N CYS A 22 -15.83 12.66 44.90
CA CYS A 22 -14.80 13.66 45.12
C CYS A 22 -13.61 13.09 45.88
N LEU A 23 -12.41 13.35 45.35
CA LEU A 23 -11.15 12.97 45.97
C LEU A 23 -10.99 13.55 47.39
N PRO A 24 -10.48 12.77 48.36
CA PRO A 24 -10.02 13.31 49.63
C PRO A 24 -8.99 14.44 49.40
N ALA A 25 -9.08 15.53 50.16
CA ALA A 25 -8.29 16.75 50.00
C ALA A 25 -8.57 17.62 48.75
N MET A 26 -9.63 17.33 47.99
CA MET A 26 -10.13 18.23 46.94
C MET A 26 -11.50 18.80 47.33
N CYS A 27 -11.74 20.08 47.06
CA CYS A 27 -13.08 20.64 47.21
C CYS A 27 -13.99 20.17 46.07
N GLU A 28 -15.26 19.92 46.39
CA GLU A 28 -16.28 19.45 45.44
C GLU A 28 -16.37 20.34 44.20
N ALA A 29 -16.23 21.66 44.38
CA ALA A 29 -16.22 22.62 43.28
C ALA A 29 -15.07 22.41 42.27
N LYS A 30 -13.86 22.12 42.76
CA LYS A 30 -12.70 21.85 41.90
C LYS A 30 -12.82 20.50 41.21
N TRP A 31 -13.30 19.49 41.93
CA TRP A 31 -13.54 18.16 41.38
C TRP A 31 -14.58 18.18 40.26
N THR A 32 -15.68 18.89 40.51
CA THR A 32 -16.74 19.07 39.52
C THR A 32 -16.25 19.84 38.29
N PHE A 33 -15.42 20.86 38.47
CA PHE A 33 -14.79 21.55 37.34
C PHE A 33 -13.86 20.60 36.55
N MET A 34 -13.19 19.65 37.20
CA MET A 34 -12.39 18.64 36.52
C MET A 34 -13.23 17.64 35.72
N LEU A 35 -14.44 17.30 36.17
CA LEU A 35 -15.34 16.39 35.45
C LEU A 35 -16.09 17.07 34.30
N PHE A 36 -16.59 18.28 34.51
CA PHE A 36 -17.54 18.94 33.60
C PHE A 36 -17.08 20.30 33.09
N GLY A 37 -15.98 20.83 33.61
CA GLY A 37 -15.44 22.10 33.14
C GLY A 37 -14.95 22.03 31.71
N PRO A 38 -14.81 23.18 31.04
CA PRO A 38 -14.23 23.21 29.70
C PRO A 38 -12.79 22.68 29.75
N GLY A 39 -12.39 21.91 28.75
CA GLY A 39 -11.03 21.38 28.65
C GLY A 39 -10.03 22.48 28.28
N ILE A 40 -9.70 23.35 29.25
CA ILE A 40 -8.81 24.50 29.09
C ILE A 40 -7.46 24.19 29.73
N CYS A 41 -6.38 24.42 28.99
CA CYS A 41 -5.04 24.20 29.50
C CYS A 41 -4.73 25.19 30.63
N VAL A 42 -4.34 24.71 31.80
CA VAL A 42 -4.04 25.57 32.95
C VAL A 42 -2.74 26.38 32.80
N VAL A 43 -1.93 26.09 31.77
CA VAL A 43 -0.68 26.82 31.47
C VAL A 43 -0.92 27.89 30.41
N CYS A 44 -1.48 27.51 29.26
CA CYS A 44 -1.59 28.41 28.10
C CYS A 44 -3.01 28.89 27.78
N GLY A 45 -4.04 28.44 28.53
CA GLY A 45 -5.44 28.85 28.32
C GLY A 45 -6.11 28.32 27.05
N LYS A 46 -5.43 27.52 26.22
CA LYS A 46 -6.01 26.94 25.00
C LYS A 46 -6.99 25.81 25.31
N TYR A 47 -8.03 25.67 24.48
CA TYR A 47 -8.98 24.56 24.52
C TYR A 47 -8.34 23.23 24.09
N GLY A 48 -9.00 22.12 24.40
CA GLY A 48 -8.55 20.76 24.03
C GLY A 48 -7.62 20.12 25.06
N ALA A 49 -7.68 20.56 26.32
CA ALA A 49 -6.94 19.96 27.43
C ALA A 49 -7.90 19.17 28.32
N LEU A 50 -8.08 17.87 28.08
CA LEU A 50 -8.88 17.07 29.02
C LEU A 50 -8.17 16.95 30.36
N THR A 51 -8.93 16.57 31.38
CA THR A 51 -8.43 16.39 32.74
C THR A 51 -7.55 15.15 32.85
N ASP A 52 -6.36 15.32 33.43
CA ASP A 52 -5.52 14.25 33.94
C ASP A 52 -5.88 14.04 35.41
N PHE A 53 -6.66 13.00 35.72
CA PHE A 53 -7.14 12.78 37.09
C PHE A 53 -6.02 12.40 38.06
N SER A 54 -4.96 11.73 37.57
CA SER A 54 -3.82 11.31 38.40
C SER A 54 -2.99 12.52 38.85
N LEU A 55 -2.73 13.47 37.95
CA LEU A 55 -1.97 14.68 38.28
C LEU A 55 -2.85 15.87 38.70
N ARG A 56 -4.17 15.75 38.54
CA ARG A 56 -5.17 16.78 38.85
C ARG A 56 -4.92 18.09 38.09
N LYS A 57 -4.57 17.96 36.80
CA LYS A 57 -4.23 19.06 35.88
C LYS A 57 -4.94 18.89 34.54
N GLN A 58 -5.14 20.00 33.84
CA GLN A 58 -5.57 20.01 32.43
C GLN A 58 -4.44 20.62 31.61
N TYR A 59 -3.74 19.79 30.83
CA TYR A 59 -2.71 20.25 29.92
C TYR A 59 -3.10 19.92 28.48
N CYS A 60 -2.93 20.89 27.58
CA CYS A 60 -2.95 20.61 26.15
C CYS A 60 -1.70 19.81 25.78
N GLU A 61 -1.71 19.17 24.61
CA GLU A 61 -0.62 18.29 24.20
C GLU A 61 0.78 18.97 24.20
N PRO A 62 0.96 20.21 23.71
CA PRO A 62 2.26 20.88 23.80
C PRO A 62 2.73 21.07 25.24
N CYS A 63 1.87 21.58 26.13
CA CYS A 63 2.21 21.78 27.54
C CYS A 63 2.46 20.45 28.26
N MET A 64 1.76 19.36 27.89
CA MET A 64 2.07 18.02 28.41
C MET A 64 3.50 17.60 28.04
N LYS A 65 3.92 17.77 26.77
CA LYS A 65 5.28 17.40 26.33
C LYS A 65 6.36 18.16 27.08
N GLU A 66 6.10 19.42 27.39
CA GLU A 66 7.01 20.29 28.14
C GLU A 66 7.05 19.93 29.63
N ASN A 67 5.90 19.71 30.25
CA ASN A 67 5.79 19.59 31.71
C ASN A 67 5.87 18.15 32.22
N TYR A 68 5.55 17.16 31.38
CA TYR A 68 5.63 15.75 31.74
C TYR A 68 6.96 15.16 31.29
N ALA A 69 7.46 14.19 32.05
CA ALA A 69 8.64 13.43 31.70
C ALA A 69 8.43 11.94 32.00
N THR A 70 8.90 11.10 31.09
CA THR A 70 9.13 9.68 31.36
C THR A 70 10.39 9.51 32.19
N THR A 71 10.60 8.33 32.76
CA THR A 71 11.81 8.00 33.55
C THR A 71 13.09 8.22 32.74
N GLN A 72 13.07 7.91 31.44
CA GLN A 72 14.18 8.13 30.50
C GLN A 72 14.56 9.61 30.31
N GLN A 73 13.62 10.54 30.59
CA GLN A 73 13.81 11.99 30.45
C GLN A 73 14.09 12.68 31.79
N LEU A 74 14.06 11.92 32.89
CA LEU A 74 14.33 12.40 34.24
C LEU A 74 15.77 12.08 34.61
N LYS A 75 16.36 12.98 35.39
CA LYS A 75 17.74 12.91 35.85
C LYS A 75 17.76 12.89 37.37
N ASP A 76 18.63 12.07 37.95
CA ASP A 76 18.91 12.09 39.39
C ASP A 76 19.87 13.23 39.76
N SER A 77 20.24 13.33 41.04
CA SER A 77 21.17 14.35 41.51
C SER A 77 22.60 14.22 40.96
N ALA A 78 22.92 13.08 40.33
CA ALA A 78 24.20 12.81 39.67
C ALA A 78 24.08 12.88 38.13
N ASP A 79 23.00 13.47 37.61
CA ASP A 79 22.68 13.59 36.18
C ASP A 79 22.55 12.25 35.43
N ARG A 80 22.31 11.16 36.16
CA ARG A 80 22.05 9.84 35.57
C ARG A 80 20.57 9.69 35.22
N VAL A 81 20.29 8.91 34.18
CA VAL A 81 18.92 8.60 33.80
C VAL A 81 18.24 7.80 34.92
N VAL A 82 17.05 8.24 35.30
CA VAL A 82 16.28 7.64 36.39
C VAL A 82 15.66 6.31 35.92
N SER A 83 15.87 5.24 36.69
CA SER A 83 15.22 3.95 36.44
C SER A 83 13.76 3.95 36.93
N ALA A 84 12.94 3.03 36.41
CA ALA A 84 11.52 2.95 36.75
C ALA A 84 11.25 2.58 38.22
N ASP A 85 12.17 1.84 38.84
CA ASP A 85 12.17 1.41 40.25
C ASP A 85 12.80 2.44 41.21
N HIS A 86 13.24 3.59 40.71
CA HIS A 86 13.87 4.61 41.54
C HIS A 86 12.93 5.12 42.64
N LEU A 87 13.38 5.17 43.90
CA LEU A 87 12.57 5.53 45.07
C LEU A 87 11.61 6.73 44.83
N VAL A 88 12.12 7.84 44.30
CA VAL A 88 11.33 9.06 44.02
C VAL A 88 10.11 8.79 43.13
N THR A 89 10.18 7.86 42.17
CA THR A 89 9.05 7.54 41.28
C THR A 89 7.86 6.95 42.02
N SER A 90 8.08 6.28 43.16
CA SER A 90 7.01 5.80 44.05
C SER A 90 6.45 6.88 44.98
N MET A 91 7.23 7.94 45.22
CA MET A 91 6.90 9.03 46.15
C MET A 91 6.18 10.21 45.48
N VAL A 92 6.11 10.25 44.15
CA VAL A 92 5.32 11.27 43.41
C VAL A 92 4.17 10.64 42.61
N PRO A 93 3.07 11.38 42.39
CA PRO A 93 2.00 10.92 41.50
C PRO A 93 2.50 10.67 40.07
N ARG A 94 1.97 9.63 39.43
CA ARG A 94 2.25 9.29 38.04
C ARG A 94 0.98 9.26 37.20
N THR A 95 1.12 9.50 35.90
CA THR A 95 0.06 9.35 34.91
C THR A 95 0.57 8.50 33.76
N PHE A 96 -0.31 7.74 33.12
CA PHE A 96 0.04 6.98 31.91
C PHE A 96 -0.39 7.73 30.65
N ARG A 97 -0.92 8.96 30.80
CA ARG A 97 -1.61 9.66 29.73
C ARG A 97 -0.68 10.02 28.57
N TYR A 98 -1.09 9.61 27.37
CA TYR A 98 -0.30 9.85 26.16
C TYR A 98 -0.61 11.20 25.50
N HIS A 99 -1.89 11.60 25.45
CA HIS A 99 -2.36 12.74 24.65
C HIS A 99 -3.32 13.65 25.42
N GLY A 100 -3.25 14.97 25.17
CA GLY A 100 -4.17 15.97 25.75
C GLY A 100 -5.64 15.84 25.35
N LEU A 101 -5.97 14.98 24.37
CA LEU A 101 -7.30 14.80 23.79
C LEU A 101 -7.90 13.42 24.06
N ARG A 102 -7.21 12.55 24.81
CA ARG A 102 -7.70 11.22 25.17
C ARG A 102 -7.48 10.96 26.65
N TYR A 103 -8.44 10.26 27.27
CA TYR A 103 -8.32 9.74 28.62
C TYR A 103 -7.58 8.40 28.65
N THR A 104 -7.59 7.65 27.54
CA THR A 104 -6.96 6.33 27.46
C THR A 104 -5.45 6.38 27.25
N THR A 105 -4.83 5.30 27.70
CA THR A 105 -3.42 4.95 27.48
C THR A 105 -3.47 3.49 27.01
N SER A 106 -2.78 3.16 25.93
CA SER A 106 -2.83 1.80 25.38
C SER A 106 -1.94 0.82 26.16
N TYR A 107 -1.07 1.31 27.06
CA TYR A 107 -0.05 0.50 27.73
C TYR A 107 0.32 1.07 29.12
N VAL A 108 -0.38 0.62 30.16
CA VAL A 108 -0.06 0.93 31.57
C VAL A 108 1.12 0.07 32.00
N THR A 109 2.33 0.57 31.78
CA THR A 109 3.57 -0.07 32.24
C THR A 109 4.42 0.95 32.99
N PRO A 110 5.22 0.55 34.00
CA PRO A 110 6.11 1.47 34.71
C PRO A 110 7.03 2.27 33.78
N ALA A 111 7.45 1.69 32.65
CA ALA A 111 8.27 2.37 31.64
C ALA A 111 7.53 3.51 30.93
N ASN A 112 6.20 3.44 30.81
CA ASN A 112 5.36 4.46 30.19
C ASN A 112 4.81 5.48 31.20
N ALA A 113 5.10 5.32 32.49
CA ALA A 113 4.70 6.26 33.51
C ALA A 113 5.34 7.63 33.24
N LYS A 114 4.52 8.67 33.35
CA LYS A 114 4.94 10.07 33.24
C LYS A 114 4.73 10.77 34.57
N TYR A 115 5.64 11.67 34.86
CA TYR A 115 5.67 12.46 36.09
C TYR A 115 5.67 13.94 35.73
N LEU A 116 5.12 14.77 36.62
CA LEU A 116 5.28 16.21 36.49
C LEU A 116 6.74 16.55 36.81
N ARG A 117 7.47 17.15 35.84
CA ARG A 117 8.91 17.47 35.98
C ARG A 117 9.20 18.23 37.27
N LYS A 118 8.36 19.24 37.56
CA LYS A 118 8.48 20.06 38.76
C LYS A 118 8.38 19.22 40.04
N ASP A 119 7.31 18.44 40.19
CA ASP A 119 7.06 17.64 41.39
C ASP A 119 8.14 16.58 41.59
N PHE A 120 8.59 15.95 40.50
CA PHE A 120 9.69 14.99 40.54
C PHE A 120 11.00 15.65 41.01
N ASN A 121 11.38 16.78 40.41
CA ASN A 121 12.61 17.49 40.75
C ASN A 121 12.58 18.01 42.20
N ASP A 122 11.43 18.52 42.65
CA ASP A 122 11.24 18.99 44.02
C ASP A 122 11.34 17.82 45.03
N MET A 123 10.79 16.65 44.69
CA MET A 123 10.92 15.45 45.51
C MET A 123 12.35 14.89 45.51
N MET A 124 13.01 14.88 44.35
CA MET A 124 14.40 14.45 44.22
C MET A 124 15.31 15.25 45.16
N LYS A 125 15.21 16.58 45.14
CA LYS A 125 15.97 17.45 46.06
C LYS A 125 15.73 17.10 47.53
N LYS A 126 14.47 16.88 47.92
CA LYS A 126 14.11 16.49 49.29
C LYS A 126 14.72 15.15 49.68
N VAL A 127 14.60 14.14 48.82
CA VAL A 127 15.14 12.81 49.06
C VAL A 127 16.67 12.84 49.13
N THR A 128 17.35 13.57 48.24
CA THR A 128 18.81 13.74 48.29
C THR A 128 19.28 14.36 49.60
N VAL A 129 18.64 15.44 50.06
CA VAL A 129 19.00 16.08 51.34
C VAL A 129 18.77 15.13 52.51
N MET A 130 17.63 14.43 52.55
CA MET A 130 17.34 13.47 53.61
C MET A 130 18.36 12.32 53.63
N GLN A 131 18.72 11.78 52.46
CA GLN A 131 19.71 10.72 52.35
C GLN A 131 21.09 11.18 52.85
N LEU A 132 21.53 12.37 52.44
CA LEU A 132 22.79 12.95 52.92
C LEU A 132 22.80 13.08 54.45
N LEU A 133 21.74 13.60 55.06
CA LEU A 133 21.66 13.73 56.52
C LEU A 133 21.64 12.37 57.23
N ILE A 134 20.98 11.37 56.66
CA ILE A 134 20.99 9.98 57.16
C ILE A 134 22.41 9.41 57.09
N ASP A 135 23.14 9.64 55.99
CA ASP A 135 24.50 9.15 55.79
C ASP A 135 25.50 9.83 56.74
N HIS A 136 25.24 11.08 57.14
CA HIS A 136 26.00 11.80 58.17
C HIS A 136 25.58 11.44 59.61
N GLY A 137 24.73 10.43 59.80
CA GLY A 137 24.40 9.87 61.10
C GLY A 137 23.45 10.72 61.96
N VAL A 138 22.64 11.60 61.35
CA VAL A 138 21.63 12.37 62.09
C VAL A 138 20.64 11.40 62.77
N PRO A 139 20.55 11.38 64.12
CA PRO A 139 19.72 10.42 64.84
C PRO A 139 18.23 10.54 64.48
N MET A 140 17.50 9.42 64.55
CA MET A 140 16.05 9.31 64.31
C MET A 140 15.56 9.64 62.89
N LEU A 141 16.38 10.28 62.05
CA LEU A 141 15.97 10.76 60.73
C LEU A 141 15.61 9.61 59.78
N ARG A 142 16.29 8.47 59.88
CA ARG A 142 15.98 7.27 59.09
C ARG A 142 14.53 6.81 59.32
N GLY A 143 14.09 6.74 60.58
CA GLY A 143 12.72 6.35 60.91
C GLY A 143 11.69 7.36 60.39
N LEU A 144 11.94 8.66 60.62
CA LEU A 144 11.06 9.72 60.12
C LEU A 144 10.95 9.74 58.59
N PHE A 145 12.06 9.48 57.89
CA PHE A 145 12.08 9.42 56.43
C PHE A 145 11.30 8.21 55.91
N GLU A 146 11.45 7.05 56.55
CA GLU A 146 10.68 5.84 56.23
C GLU A 146 9.18 6.07 56.42
N ASP A 147 8.76 6.69 57.54
CA ASP A 147 7.35 7.02 57.79
C ASP A 147 6.80 8.02 56.77
N TYR A 148 7.59 9.03 56.41
CA TYR A 148 7.22 10.00 55.37
C TYR A 148 7.08 9.33 54.00
N LYS A 149 8.04 8.47 53.63
CA LYS A 149 8.02 7.68 52.40
C LYS A 149 6.78 6.81 52.32
N ASN A 150 6.50 6.01 53.35
CA ASN A 150 5.37 5.09 53.39
C ASN A 150 4.04 5.83 53.30
N ARG A 151 3.94 7.00 53.95
CA ARG A 151 2.76 7.88 53.87
C ARG A 151 2.53 8.41 52.46
N LEU A 152 3.58 8.89 51.78
CA LEU A 152 3.47 9.40 50.41
C LEU A 152 3.12 8.29 49.41
N ILE A 153 3.77 7.12 49.52
CA ILE A 153 3.45 5.96 48.69
C ILE A 153 1.97 5.59 48.86
N SER A 154 1.49 5.50 50.09
CA SER A 154 0.09 5.18 50.39
C SER A 154 -0.87 6.24 49.83
N GLN A 155 -0.52 7.54 49.94
CA GLN A 155 -1.30 8.63 49.35
C GLN A 155 -1.34 8.55 47.82
N ASN A 156 -0.22 8.26 47.17
CA ASN A 156 -0.14 8.12 45.73
C ASN A 156 -0.93 6.91 45.22
N GLN A 157 -0.85 5.77 45.89
CA GLN A 157 -1.65 4.58 45.57
C GLN A 157 -3.16 4.87 45.69
N ASN A 158 -3.57 5.60 46.73
CA ASN A 158 -4.96 6.01 46.88
C ASN A 158 -5.39 6.96 45.75
N MET A 159 -4.55 7.96 45.42
CA MET A 159 -4.83 8.87 44.29
C MET A 159 -4.89 8.14 42.95
N GLU A 160 -4.01 7.16 42.71
CA GLU A 160 -4.00 6.30 41.52
C GLU A 160 -5.32 5.54 41.42
N TRP A 161 -5.75 4.88 42.51
CA TRP A 161 -7.03 4.17 42.55
C TRP A 161 -8.22 5.06 42.19
N PHE A 162 -8.31 6.26 42.77
CA PHE A 162 -9.39 7.20 42.45
C PHE A 162 -9.30 7.73 41.02
N ALA A 163 -8.08 8.03 40.54
CA ALA A 163 -7.86 8.49 39.18
C ALA A 163 -8.27 7.43 38.16
N ASP A 164 -7.99 6.15 38.44
CA ASP A 164 -8.42 5.03 37.60
C ASP A 164 -9.95 4.96 37.52
N LYS A 165 -10.66 5.07 38.64
CA LYS A 165 -12.14 5.11 38.63
C LYS A 165 -12.70 6.29 37.84
N ALA A 166 -12.08 7.46 37.95
CA ALA A 166 -12.49 8.65 37.20
C ALA A 166 -12.16 8.53 35.69
N ASN A 167 -10.99 7.98 35.34
CA ASN A 167 -10.60 7.68 33.97
C ASN A 167 -11.55 6.65 33.35
N ASP A 168 -11.87 5.57 34.06
CA ASP A 168 -12.81 4.55 33.62
C ASP A 168 -14.19 5.14 33.33
N TRP A 169 -14.70 5.99 34.23
CA TRP A 169 -15.95 6.70 34.01
C TRP A 169 -15.88 7.62 32.78
N ALA A 170 -14.84 8.44 32.68
CA ALA A 170 -14.67 9.37 31.56
C ALA A 170 -14.55 8.62 30.22
N ASN A 171 -13.87 7.48 30.20
CA ASN A 171 -13.76 6.59 29.04
C ASN A 171 -15.13 6.02 28.66
N ARG A 172 -15.92 5.53 29.62
CA ARG A 172 -17.28 5.03 29.34
C ARG A 172 -18.16 6.12 28.75
N VAL A 173 -18.16 7.32 29.33
CA VAL A 173 -18.92 8.46 28.82
C VAL A 173 -18.46 8.82 27.41
N PHE A 174 -17.15 8.91 27.18
CA PHE A 174 -16.60 9.18 25.85
C PHE A 174 -17.01 8.12 24.81
N SER A 175 -16.89 6.84 25.15
CA SER A 175 -17.29 5.73 24.29
C SER A 175 -18.79 5.76 23.98
N GLN A 176 -19.62 6.06 24.98
CA GLN A 176 -21.06 6.22 24.79
C GLN A 176 -21.36 7.39 23.85
N CYS A 177 -20.81 8.58 24.11
CA CYS A 177 -21.00 9.74 23.23
C CYS A 177 -20.52 9.46 21.80
N SER A 178 -19.36 8.80 21.63
CA SER A 178 -18.86 8.41 20.31
C SER A 178 -19.84 7.47 19.60
N THR A 179 -20.38 6.48 20.33
CA THR A 179 -21.36 5.53 19.78
C THR A 179 -22.64 6.23 19.37
N GLU A 180 -23.17 7.12 20.21
CA GLU A 180 -24.35 7.93 19.91
C GLU A 180 -24.13 8.84 18.69
N MET A 181 -22.95 9.46 18.58
CA MET A 181 -22.57 10.27 17.42
C MET A 181 -22.46 9.43 16.15
N ASP A 182 -21.90 8.22 16.21
CA ASP A 182 -21.79 7.32 15.07
C ASP A 182 -23.16 6.80 14.63
N LEU A 183 -24.05 6.46 15.57
CA LEU A 183 -25.44 6.09 15.27
C LEU A 183 -26.21 7.25 14.63
N ALA A 184 -26.05 8.47 15.15
CA ALA A 184 -26.64 9.67 14.57
C ALA A 184 -26.11 9.92 13.15
N LEU A 185 -24.81 9.72 12.93
CA LEU A 185 -24.17 9.87 11.62
C LEU A 185 -24.69 8.84 10.62
N VAL A 186 -24.79 7.56 11.00
CA VAL A 186 -25.38 6.50 10.16
C VAL A 186 -26.81 6.87 9.76
N THR A 187 -27.61 7.35 10.72
CA THR A 187 -29.00 7.77 10.50
C THR A 187 -29.08 8.96 9.52
N VAL A 188 -28.24 9.98 9.70
CA VAL A 188 -28.20 11.15 8.82
C VAL A 188 -27.69 10.76 7.43
N THR A 189 -26.66 9.94 7.33
CA THR A 189 -26.15 9.42 6.05
C THR A 189 -27.26 8.70 5.29
N ALA A 190 -28.03 7.81 5.94
CA ALA A 190 -29.17 7.14 5.32
C ALA A 190 -30.22 8.14 4.78
N LYS A 191 -30.55 9.19 5.56
CA LYS A 191 -31.47 10.25 5.10
C LYS A 191 -30.91 11.05 3.92
N CYS A 192 -29.61 11.35 3.90
CA CYS A 192 -28.95 12.01 2.77
C CYS A 192 -28.97 11.12 1.52
N LYS A 193 -28.66 9.82 1.66
CA LYS A 193 -28.74 8.84 0.57
C LYS A 193 -30.15 8.78 -0.03
N LYS A 194 -31.18 8.74 0.82
CA LYS A 194 -32.58 8.78 0.38
C LYS A 194 -32.88 10.05 -0.42
N ARG A 195 -32.51 11.23 0.09
CA ARG A 195 -32.74 12.50 -0.63
C ARG A 195 -31.98 12.60 -1.95
N LEU A 196 -30.74 12.11 -2.02
CA LEU A 196 -29.97 12.07 -3.27
C LEU A 196 -30.67 11.15 -4.30
N LYS A 197 -31.19 10.00 -3.86
CA LYS A 197 -32.00 9.12 -4.71
C LYS A 197 -33.28 9.82 -5.19
N ASP A 198 -34.00 10.50 -4.30
CA ASP A 198 -35.24 11.22 -4.63
C ASP A 198 -35.03 12.36 -5.64
N ILE A 199 -33.82 12.93 -5.72
CA ILE A 199 -33.41 13.95 -6.69
C ILE A 199 -32.98 13.35 -8.05
N GLY A 200 -32.89 12.01 -8.16
CA GLY A 200 -32.60 11.31 -9.40
C GLY A 200 -31.19 10.72 -9.52
N HIS A 201 -30.38 10.77 -8.45
CA HIS A 201 -29.08 10.09 -8.47
C HIS A 201 -29.24 8.55 -8.39
N ASN A 202 -28.36 7.84 -9.11
CA ASN A 202 -28.37 6.38 -9.13
C ASN A 202 -27.91 5.80 -7.78
N ILE A 203 -28.62 4.79 -7.27
CA ILE A 203 -28.36 4.16 -5.98
C ILE A 203 -26.99 3.47 -5.89
N VAL A 204 -26.48 2.94 -7.00
CA VAL A 204 -25.15 2.30 -7.06
C VAL A 204 -24.06 3.34 -6.79
N ASP A 205 -24.15 4.50 -7.43
CA ASP A 205 -23.19 5.60 -7.26
C ASP A 205 -23.26 6.16 -5.83
N ILE A 206 -24.47 6.32 -5.28
CA ILE A 206 -24.70 6.74 -3.88
C ILE A 206 -24.10 5.76 -2.87
N ASN A 207 -24.31 4.46 -3.06
CA ASN A 207 -23.83 3.42 -2.15
C ASN A 207 -22.29 3.34 -2.15
N TYR A 208 -21.67 3.46 -3.32
CA TYR A 208 -20.22 3.44 -3.44
C TYR A 208 -19.56 4.58 -2.63
N VAL A 209 -20.14 5.79 -2.67
CA VAL A 209 -19.58 6.95 -1.94
C VAL A 209 -20.10 7.12 -0.51
N GLN A 210 -20.78 6.11 0.06
CA GLN A 210 -21.41 6.24 1.38
C GLN A 210 -20.45 6.66 2.50
N TYR A 211 -19.20 6.17 2.46
CA TYR A 211 -18.18 6.55 3.43
C TYR A 211 -17.79 8.03 3.27
N ALA A 212 -17.58 8.50 2.05
CA ALA A 212 -17.26 9.90 1.77
C ALA A 212 -18.41 10.86 2.14
N ILE A 213 -19.67 10.41 2.01
CA ILE A 213 -20.84 11.13 2.52
C ILE A 213 -20.75 11.25 4.04
N SER A 214 -20.56 10.14 4.77
CA SER A 214 -20.41 10.15 6.23
C SER A 214 -19.25 11.04 6.70
N GLN A 215 -18.09 10.99 6.05
CA GLN A 215 -16.96 11.86 6.38
C GLN A 215 -17.27 13.35 6.14
N SER A 216 -17.98 13.66 5.05
CA SER A 216 -18.39 15.03 4.75
C SER A 216 -19.36 15.58 5.80
N LEU A 217 -20.29 14.75 6.28
CA LEU A 217 -21.22 15.09 7.34
C LEU A 217 -20.51 15.26 8.69
N ARG A 218 -19.59 14.35 9.04
CA ARG A 218 -18.78 14.42 10.26
C ARG A 218 -17.92 15.68 10.29
N GLY A 219 -17.21 15.99 9.20
CA GLY A 219 -16.39 17.20 9.08
C GLY A 219 -17.20 18.50 9.15
N ALA A 220 -18.46 18.48 8.72
CA ALA A 220 -19.39 19.59 8.85
C ALA A 220 -20.17 19.59 10.18
N GLN A 221 -19.90 18.63 11.08
CA GLN A 221 -20.59 18.42 12.36
C GLN A 221 -22.13 18.26 12.22
N ILE A 222 -22.58 17.58 11.17
CA ILE A 222 -24.01 17.37 10.87
C ILE A 222 -24.45 16.00 11.42
N TYR A 223 -24.99 16.00 12.64
CA TYR A 223 -25.56 14.79 13.28
C TYR A 223 -27.10 14.77 13.30
N LYS A 224 -27.75 15.85 12.85
CA LYS A 224 -29.19 15.93 12.65
C LYS A 224 -29.50 16.62 11.32
N LEU A 225 -30.33 16.00 10.49
CA LEU A 225 -30.63 16.52 9.16
C LEU A 225 -31.87 17.41 9.15
N ALA A 226 -31.68 18.72 9.15
CA ALA A 226 -32.73 19.70 8.82
C ALA A 226 -32.75 20.01 7.32
N TYR A 227 -33.84 20.60 6.82
CA TYR A 227 -33.96 21.01 5.41
C TYR A 227 -32.88 22.03 5.02
N ARG A 228 -32.70 23.10 5.81
CA ARG A 228 -31.67 24.14 5.60
C ARG A 228 -30.26 23.55 5.60
N THR A 229 -29.97 22.65 6.53
CA THR A 229 -28.67 21.97 6.64
C THR A 229 -28.38 21.10 5.42
N PHE A 230 -29.38 20.34 4.94
CA PHE A 230 -29.23 19.55 3.72
C PHE A 230 -28.96 20.44 2.50
N ARG A 231 -29.70 21.55 2.34
CA ARG A 231 -29.48 22.50 1.25
C ARG A 231 -28.04 23.02 1.21
N LYS A 232 -27.44 23.28 2.38
CA LYS A 232 -26.05 23.74 2.50
C LYS A 232 -25.02 22.67 2.12
N ILE A 233 -25.20 21.43 2.55
CA ILE A 233 -24.23 20.34 2.28
C ILE A 233 -24.45 19.66 0.92
N ARG A 234 -25.65 19.80 0.33
CA ARG A 234 -26.07 19.14 -0.91
C ARG A 234 -25.06 19.26 -2.05
N PRO A 235 -24.53 20.45 -2.43
CA PRO A 235 -23.61 20.56 -3.56
C PRO A 235 -22.38 19.67 -3.43
N LYS A 236 -21.84 19.56 -2.19
CA LYS A 236 -20.70 18.68 -1.91
C LYS A 236 -21.06 17.20 -2.07
N LEU A 237 -22.26 16.80 -1.63
CA LEU A 237 -22.71 15.41 -1.78
C LEU A 237 -23.01 15.06 -3.24
N GLU A 238 -23.63 15.96 -4.00
CA GLU A 238 -23.90 15.78 -5.43
C GLU A 238 -22.59 15.69 -6.23
N ALA A 239 -21.57 16.48 -5.88
CA ALA A 239 -20.25 16.38 -6.50
C ALA A 239 -19.63 14.98 -6.30
N LEU A 240 -19.68 14.43 -5.08
CA LEU A 240 -19.18 13.08 -4.79
C LEU A 240 -19.89 12.02 -5.66
N VAL A 241 -21.23 12.06 -5.69
CA VAL A 241 -22.03 11.09 -6.46
C VAL A 241 -21.82 11.26 -7.97
N THR A 242 -21.66 12.49 -8.45
CA THR A 242 -21.42 12.79 -9.87
C THR A 242 -20.03 12.31 -10.31
N SER A 243 -19.00 12.55 -9.50
CA SER A 243 -17.66 11.99 -9.76
C SER A 243 -17.69 10.47 -9.83
N GLN A 244 -18.46 9.82 -8.95
CA GLN A 244 -18.60 8.37 -8.99
C GLN A 244 -19.38 7.87 -10.21
N LYS A 245 -20.45 8.56 -10.60
CA LYS A 245 -21.19 8.29 -11.84
C LYS A 245 -20.24 8.30 -13.06
N ILE A 246 -19.34 9.30 -13.13
CA ILE A 246 -18.34 9.40 -14.20
C ILE A 246 -17.41 8.17 -14.20
N ILE A 247 -16.89 7.78 -13.03
CA ILE A 247 -16.03 6.60 -12.90
C ILE A 247 -16.76 5.32 -13.33
N ARG A 248 -18.01 5.14 -12.89
CA ARG A 248 -18.84 4.00 -13.27
C ARG A 248 -19.05 3.94 -14.78
N ILE A 249 -19.47 5.04 -15.41
CA ILE A 249 -19.70 5.10 -16.86
C ILE A 249 -18.41 4.80 -17.64
N LYS A 250 -17.26 5.37 -17.22
CA LYS A 250 -15.96 5.05 -17.82
C LYS A 250 -15.68 3.55 -17.78
N ASN A 251 -15.93 2.90 -16.65
CA ASN A 251 -15.72 1.48 -16.49
C ASN A 251 -16.70 0.65 -17.33
N GLU A 252 -17.99 1.00 -17.34
CA GLU A 252 -19.00 0.34 -18.16
C GLU A 252 -18.66 0.42 -19.66
N ARG A 253 -18.22 1.59 -20.15
CA ARG A 253 -17.78 1.76 -21.55
C ARG A 253 -16.54 0.93 -21.87
N ARG A 254 -15.55 0.90 -20.97
CA ARG A 254 -14.36 0.05 -21.11
C ARG A 254 -14.74 -1.43 -21.17
N GLN A 255 -15.67 -1.88 -20.33
CA GLN A 255 -16.16 -3.25 -20.34
C GLN A 255 -16.94 -3.58 -21.60
N LEU A 256 -17.74 -2.65 -22.11
CA LEU A 256 -18.45 -2.83 -23.38
C LEU A 256 -17.47 -2.99 -24.53
N LEU A 257 -16.49 -2.09 -24.67
CA LEU A 257 -15.45 -2.19 -25.72
C LEU A 257 -14.67 -3.50 -25.60
N LYS A 258 -14.27 -3.87 -24.39
CA LYS A 258 -13.62 -5.14 -24.10
C LYS A 258 -14.47 -6.34 -24.53
N THR A 259 -15.76 -6.31 -24.24
CA THR A 259 -16.70 -7.37 -24.63
C THR A 259 -16.82 -7.46 -26.15
N ARG A 260 -16.97 -6.33 -26.84
CA ARG A 260 -17.02 -6.28 -28.32
C ARG A 260 -15.74 -6.82 -28.94
N TYR A 261 -14.59 -6.43 -28.39
CA TYR A 261 -13.31 -6.91 -28.90
C TYR A 261 -13.11 -8.42 -28.68
N ARG A 262 -13.54 -8.96 -27.54
CA ARG A 262 -13.54 -10.42 -27.31
C ARG A 262 -14.47 -11.16 -28.28
N GLN A 263 -15.64 -10.61 -28.58
CA GLN A 263 -16.56 -11.17 -29.57
C GLN A 263 -15.91 -11.21 -30.97
N TYR A 264 -15.24 -10.12 -31.35
CA TYR A 264 -14.46 -10.07 -32.59
C TYR A 264 -13.36 -11.14 -32.61
N GLN A 265 -12.58 -11.28 -31.53
CA GLN A 265 -11.55 -12.32 -31.43
C GLN A 265 -12.13 -13.73 -31.57
N GLN A 266 -13.27 -14.01 -30.93
CA GLN A 266 -13.93 -15.32 -31.01
C GLN A 266 -14.45 -15.66 -32.41
N ALA A 267 -14.69 -14.67 -33.27
CA ALA A 267 -15.06 -14.90 -34.66
C ALA A 267 -13.86 -15.27 -35.55
N LEU A 268 -12.63 -15.08 -35.07
CA LEU A 268 -11.40 -15.46 -35.77
C LEU A 268 -11.02 -16.91 -35.46
N ILE A 269 -10.29 -17.54 -36.39
CA ILE A 269 -9.67 -18.84 -36.14
C ILE A 269 -8.70 -18.77 -34.95
N PRO A 270 -8.60 -19.82 -34.11
CA PRO A 270 -7.75 -19.77 -32.90
C PRO A 270 -6.28 -19.41 -33.16
N ASP A 271 -5.68 -19.84 -34.27
CA ASP A 271 -4.29 -19.48 -34.60
C ASP A 271 -4.11 -17.97 -34.86
N ALA A 272 -5.17 -17.29 -35.33
CA ALA A 272 -5.12 -15.85 -35.55
C ALA A 272 -5.09 -15.05 -34.24
N TRP A 273 -5.49 -15.66 -33.11
CA TRP A 273 -5.59 -14.97 -31.82
C TRP A 273 -4.24 -14.49 -31.32
N GLN A 274 -3.13 -15.16 -31.67
CA GLN A 274 -1.80 -14.73 -31.21
C GLN A 274 -1.39 -13.37 -31.83
N TYR A 275 -1.89 -13.03 -33.02
CA TYR A 275 -1.51 -11.81 -33.77
C TYR A 275 -2.37 -10.59 -33.45
N GLN A 276 -3.24 -10.69 -32.45
CA GLN A 276 -4.20 -9.65 -32.14
C GLN A 276 -3.61 -8.63 -31.13
N PRO A 277 -3.89 -7.32 -31.23
CA PRO A 277 -3.42 -6.30 -30.28
C PRO A 277 -3.93 -6.52 -28.84
N PRO A 278 -3.29 -5.92 -27.83
CA PRO A 278 -3.83 -5.88 -26.48
C PRO A 278 -5.09 -4.99 -26.40
N GLU A 279 -6.00 -5.29 -25.47
CA GLU A 279 -7.27 -4.54 -25.29
C GLU A 279 -7.05 -3.03 -25.08
N ASN A 280 -5.91 -2.64 -24.51
CA ASN A 280 -5.58 -1.25 -24.24
C ASN A 280 -5.30 -0.43 -25.49
N PHE A 281 -4.83 -1.05 -26.58
CA PHE A 281 -4.51 -0.35 -27.83
C PHE A 281 -5.74 0.39 -28.39
N PHE A 282 -6.91 -0.25 -28.32
CA PHE A 282 -8.15 0.33 -28.81
C PHE A 282 -8.66 1.52 -28.01
N ARG A 283 -8.11 1.78 -26.83
CA ARG A 283 -8.57 2.92 -26.01
C ARG A 283 -8.20 4.27 -26.62
N GLU A 284 -7.13 4.29 -27.40
CA GLU A 284 -6.58 5.50 -28.01
C GLU A 284 -7.00 5.66 -29.47
N ALA A 285 -7.55 4.60 -30.08
CA ALA A 285 -7.98 4.60 -31.47
C ALA A 285 -9.24 5.46 -31.68
N GLY A 286 -9.15 6.45 -32.57
CA GLY A 286 -10.17 7.43 -32.97
C GLY A 286 -11.57 7.26 -32.39
N ALA A 287 -12.45 6.53 -33.09
CA ALA A 287 -13.86 6.38 -32.72
C ALA A 287 -14.07 5.76 -31.32
N PHE A 288 -13.20 4.84 -30.89
CA PHE A 288 -13.25 4.25 -29.56
C PHE A 288 -12.81 5.23 -28.48
N SER A 289 -11.77 6.03 -28.71
CA SER A 289 -11.37 7.12 -27.82
C SER A 289 -12.51 8.13 -27.66
N ASN A 290 -13.15 8.52 -28.77
CA ASN A 290 -14.31 9.42 -28.75
C ASN A 290 -15.46 8.81 -27.92
N PHE A 291 -15.77 7.53 -28.10
CA PHE A 291 -16.78 6.83 -27.31
C PHE A 291 -16.42 6.79 -25.81
N LEU A 292 -15.17 6.43 -25.47
CA LEU A 292 -14.71 6.33 -24.08
C LEU A 292 -14.72 7.69 -23.37
N ASN A 293 -14.45 8.77 -24.10
CA ASN A 293 -14.32 10.13 -23.56
C ASN A 293 -15.54 11.03 -23.77
N ALA A 294 -16.58 10.56 -24.48
CA ALA A 294 -17.84 11.28 -24.66
C ALA A 294 -18.47 11.67 -23.31
N GLU A 295 -19.39 12.63 -23.32
CA GLU A 295 -20.02 13.11 -22.08
C GLU A 295 -20.57 11.97 -21.22
N TYR A 296 -20.29 12.04 -19.92
CA TYR A 296 -20.63 10.98 -18.94
C TYR A 296 -22.06 11.13 -18.42
N VAL A 297 -23.00 11.44 -19.31
CA VAL A 297 -24.42 11.56 -18.97
C VAL A 297 -25.05 10.17 -18.90
N THR A 298 -24.79 9.34 -19.93
CA THR A 298 -25.23 7.95 -20.05
C THR A 298 -24.05 7.06 -20.45
N ARG A 299 -24.23 5.74 -20.32
CA ARG A 299 -23.23 4.78 -20.81
C ARG A 299 -22.92 4.96 -22.30
N GLY A 300 -23.90 5.39 -23.09
CA GLY A 300 -23.82 5.28 -24.54
C GLY A 300 -23.81 3.82 -25.01
N ASP A 301 -23.71 3.65 -26.31
CA ASP A 301 -23.52 2.35 -26.94
C ASP A 301 -22.55 2.48 -28.11
N ILE A 302 -21.95 1.36 -28.50
CA ILE A 302 -21.17 1.25 -29.72
C ILE A 302 -21.76 0.12 -30.55
N SER A 303 -22.23 0.46 -31.74
CA SER A 303 -22.93 -0.49 -32.61
C SER A 303 -21.98 -1.59 -33.04
N ARG A 304 -22.52 -2.80 -33.19
CA ARG A 304 -21.73 -3.95 -33.59
C ARG A 304 -21.17 -3.78 -34.99
N GLU A 305 -21.96 -3.17 -35.87
CA GLU A 305 -21.59 -2.87 -37.26
C GLU A 305 -20.39 -1.91 -37.33
N LEU A 306 -20.35 -0.91 -36.44
CA LEU A 306 -19.20 -0.01 -36.32
C LEU A 306 -17.97 -0.73 -35.76
N THR A 307 -18.13 -1.59 -34.75
CA THR A 307 -16.98 -2.32 -34.20
C THR A 307 -16.41 -3.31 -35.21
N ASP A 308 -17.28 -4.05 -35.91
CA ASP A 308 -16.90 -5.10 -36.85
C ASP A 308 -16.21 -4.52 -38.09
N SER A 309 -16.56 -3.29 -38.49
CA SER A 309 -15.89 -2.56 -39.58
C SER A 309 -14.55 -1.93 -39.17
N LEU A 310 -14.39 -1.48 -37.92
CA LEU A 310 -13.17 -0.80 -37.47
C LEU A 310 -12.06 -1.76 -37.01
N PHE A 311 -12.40 -2.87 -36.37
CA PHE A 311 -11.39 -3.76 -35.78
C PHE A 311 -10.36 -4.29 -36.79
N PRO A 312 -10.73 -4.78 -38.00
CA PRO A 312 -9.75 -5.31 -38.94
C PRO A 312 -8.67 -4.28 -39.33
N GLY A 313 -9.07 -3.05 -39.68
CA GLY A 313 -8.12 -1.99 -40.05
C GLY A 313 -7.21 -1.57 -38.90
N LEU A 314 -7.75 -1.49 -37.67
CA LEU A 314 -6.95 -1.16 -36.49
C LEU A 314 -5.98 -2.29 -36.10
N VAL A 315 -6.36 -3.55 -36.30
CA VAL A 315 -5.49 -4.71 -36.08
C VAL A 315 -4.35 -4.71 -37.11
N GLU A 316 -4.64 -4.40 -38.36
CA GLU A 316 -3.63 -4.29 -39.42
C GLU A 316 -2.66 -3.12 -39.14
N GLU A 317 -3.18 -1.95 -38.76
CA GLU A 317 -2.38 -0.79 -38.39
C GLU A 317 -1.45 -1.10 -37.21
N TRP A 318 -1.99 -1.71 -36.14
CA TRP A 318 -1.20 -2.14 -34.99
C TRP A 318 -0.13 -3.15 -35.38
N THR A 319 -0.50 -4.16 -36.18
CA THR A 319 0.42 -5.21 -36.63
C THR A 319 1.56 -4.59 -37.43
N LYS A 320 1.25 -3.68 -38.36
CA LYS A 320 2.23 -2.97 -39.17
C LYS A 320 3.16 -2.13 -38.30
N LYS A 321 2.60 -1.30 -37.42
CA LYS A 321 3.37 -0.48 -36.48
C LYS A 321 4.29 -1.34 -35.62
N ARG A 322 3.79 -2.43 -35.08
CA ARG A 322 4.55 -3.31 -34.20
C ARG A 322 5.67 -4.05 -34.94
N LYS A 323 5.41 -4.52 -36.17
CA LYS A 323 6.47 -5.10 -37.02
C LYS A 323 7.58 -4.08 -37.31
N LEU A 324 7.23 -2.82 -37.60
CA LEU A 324 8.21 -1.75 -37.82
C LEU A 324 9.03 -1.44 -36.56
N GLU A 325 8.40 -1.38 -35.39
CA GLU A 325 9.10 -1.21 -34.10
C GLU A 325 10.13 -2.32 -33.89
N ILE A 326 9.75 -3.57 -34.11
CA ILE A 326 10.66 -4.71 -33.99
C ILE A 326 11.77 -4.68 -35.05
N LEU A 327 11.45 -4.37 -36.30
CA LEU A 327 12.43 -4.22 -37.38
C LEU A 327 13.47 -3.16 -37.05
N SER A 328 13.07 -2.05 -36.40
CA SER A 328 13.99 -0.99 -36.00
C SER A 328 15.05 -1.42 -34.97
N LEU A 329 14.85 -2.57 -34.32
CA LEU A 329 15.82 -3.15 -33.39
C LEU A 329 16.88 -4.00 -34.10
N LEU A 330 16.58 -4.52 -35.30
CA LEU A 330 17.49 -5.38 -36.05
C LEU A 330 18.60 -4.55 -36.73
N PRO A 331 19.83 -5.09 -36.82
CA PRO A 331 20.90 -4.44 -37.56
C PRO A 331 20.59 -4.42 -39.07
N GLU A 332 21.12 -3.42 -39.77
CA GLU A 332 21.14 -3.36 -41.25
C GLU A 332 19.76 -3.36 -41.93
N VAL A 333 18.73 -2.80 -41.30
CA VAL A 333 17.44 -2.57 -41.99
C VAL A 333 17.54 -1.36 -42.90
N ASP A 334 17.74 -1.64 -44.20
CA ASP A 334 17.58 -0.66 -45.27
C ASP A 334 16.14 -0.12 -45.30
N THR A 335 15.98 1.11 -44.82
CA THR A 335 14.69 1.80 -44.73
C THR A 335 14.10 2.17 -46.08
N GLU A 336 14.88 2.13 -47.16
CA GLU A 336 14.42 2.46 -48.51
C GLU A 336 13.68 1.30 -49.19
N GLN A 337 13.78 0.08 -48.64
CA GLN A 337 13.10 -1.07 -49.22
C GLN A 337 11.59 -1.07 -48.95
N PRO A 338 10.78 -1.66 -49.86
CA PRO A 338 9.36 -1.89 -49.60
C PRO A 338 9.13 -2.67 -48.30
N PHE A 339 8.04 -2.36 -47.60
CA PHE A 339 7.69 -2.93 -46.29
C PHE A 339 7.68 -4.47 -46.30
N GLU A 340 7.20 -5.08 -47.39
CA GLU A 340 7.13 -6.53 -47.57
C GLU A 340 8.52 -7.18 -47.54
N LYS A 341 9.52 -6.53 -48.15
CA LYS A 341 10.92 -7.00 -48.12
C LYS A 341 11.56 -6.79 -46.75
N GLN A 342 11.23 -5.68 -46.08
CA GLN A 342 11.71 -5.46 -44.71
C GLN A 342 11.18 -6.54 -43.76
N ILE A 343 9.91 -6.91 -43.85
CA ILE A 343 9.31 -7.95 -42.99
C ILE A 343 9.98 -9.31 -43.17
N GLN A 344 10.41 -9.67 -44.38
CA GLN A 344 11.11 -10.95 -44.61
C GLN A 344 12.38 -11.09 -43.75
N LYS A 345 12.98 -9.97 -43.29
CA LYS A 345 14.10 -10.01 -42.34
C LYS A 345 13.69 -10.62 -41.00
N LEU A 346 12.45 -10.47 -40.56
CA LEU A 346 11.96 -11.11 -39.33
C LEU A 346 11.95 -12.64 -39.45
N ASP A 347 11.91 -13.20 -40.66
CA ASP A 347 11.90 -14.63 -40.89
C ASP A 347 13.31 -15.24 -40.95
N LEU A 348 14.36 -14.42 -40.94
CA LEU A 348 15.75 -14.89 -40.88
C LEU A 348 16.06 -15.52 -39.53
N ALA A 349 16.81 -16.63 -39.53
CA ALA A 349 17.23 -17.31 -38.31
C ALA A 349 18.20 -16.47 -37.45
N THR A 350 18.82 -15.44 -38.03
CA THR A 350 19.69 -14.47 -37.35
C THR A 350 18.92 -13.32 -36.68
N SER A 351 17.63 -13.15 -36.96
CA SER A 351 16.77 -12.12 -36.37
C SER A 351 16.30 -12.52 -34.98
N VAL A 352 17.27 -12.60 -34.07
CA VAL A 352 17.08 -13.03 -32.69
C VAL A 352 16.74 -11.85 -31.81
N ILE A 353 15.55 -11.86 -31.23
CA ILE A 353 15.08 -10.84 -30.29
C ILE A 353 14.97 -11.47 -28.91
N THR A 354 15.24 -10.70 -27.87
CA THR A 354 15.08 -11.13 -26.48
C THR A 354 14.15 -10.19 -25.73
N CYS A 355 13.44 -10.72 -24.73
CA CYS A 355 12.59 -9.92 -23.86
C CYS A 355 13.26 -9.73 -22.49
N ASN A 356 13.52 -8.47 -22.09
CA ASN A 356 14.18 -8.18 -20.82
C ASN A 356 13.41 -8.72 -19.60
N ASP A 357 12.08 -8.56 -19.56
CA ASP A 357 11.29 -9.00 -18.39
C ASP A 357 11.31 -10.53 -18.26
N CYS A 358 11.19 -11.26 -19.37
CA CYS A 358 11.19 -12.72 -19.35
C CYS A 358 12.60 -13.32 -19.19
N LYS A 359 13.63 -12.56 -19.56
CA LYS A 359 15.03 -12.91 -19.31
C LYS A 359 15.26 -13.16 -17.81
N TYR A 360 14.82 -12.25 -16.93
CA TYR A 360 15.04 -12.40 -15.48
C TYR A 360 14.21 -13.49 -14.79
N MET A 361 13.05 -13.86 -15.36
CA MET A 361 12.09 -14.72 -14.66
C MET A 361 12.31 -16.23 -14.88
N ASN A 362 13.39 -16.63 -15.56
CA ASN A 362 13.70 -18.02 -15.93
C ASN A 362 12.53 -18.76 -16.58
N GLN A 363 11.89 -18.12 -17.55
CA GLN A 363 10.65 -18.60 -18.16
C GLN A 363 10.77 -18.73 -19.68
N GLU A 364 9.87 -19.50 -20.31
CA GLU A 364 9.73 -19.57 -21.77
C GLU A 364 9.56 -18.17 -22.38
N GLY A 365 10.21 -17.93 -23.54
CA GLY A 365 10.16 -16.65 -24.24
C GLY A 365 11.32 -15.69 -23.92
N ARG A 366 12.49 -16.23 -23.57
CA ARG A 366 13.74 -15.45 -23.50
C ARG A 366 14.21 -15.07 -24.89
N VAL A 367 14.21 -16.04 -25.79
CA VAL A 367 14.53 -15.86 -27.20
C VAL A 367 13.25 -15.91 -28.03
N LEU A 368 13.06 -14.90 -28.87
CA LEU A 368 11.90 -14.68 -29.73
C LEU A 368 12.38 -14.70 -31.18
N LEU A 369 11.99 -15.75 -31.92
CA LEU A 369 12.37 -15.95 -33.32
C LEU A 369 11.17 -15.73 -34.22
N GLY A 370 11.23 -14.67 -35.02
CA GLY A 370 10.19 -14.33 -35.99
C GLY A 370 8.87 -13.86 -35.39
N TRP A 371 8.00 -13.39 -36.28
CA TRP A 371 6.79 -12.68 -35.88
C TRP A 371 5.83 -13.53 -35.03
N LYS A 372 5.72 -14.83 -35.35
CA LYS A 372 4.84 -15.76 -34.63
C LYS A 372 5.24 -15.93 -33.18
N ASN A 373 6.53 -16.09 -32.87
CA ASN A 373 6.99 -16.25 -31.50
C ASN A 373 6.89 -14.95 -30.70
N ILE A 374 7.15 -13.80 -31.33
CA ILE A 374 6.93 -12.48 -30.72
C ILE A 374 5.46 -12.30 -30.33
N CYS A 375 4.54 -12.62 -31.23
CA CYS A 375 3.10 -12.54 -30.99
C CYS A 375 2.64 -13.49 -29.88
N ARG A 376 3.10 -14.75 -29.92
CA ARG A 376 2.81 -15.74 -28.87
C ARG A 376 3.32 -15.28 -27.50
N HIS A 377 4.50 -14.70 -27.45
CA HIS A 377 5.09 -14.14 -26.25
C HIS A 377 4.31 -12.93 -25.72
N ALA A 378 3.92 -12.00 -26.59
CA ALA A 378 3.15 -10.82 -26.24
C ALA A 378 1.77 -11.16 -25.63
N ARG A 379 1.26 -12.38 -25.85
CA ARG A 379 -0.03 -12.88 -25.32
C ARG A 379 0.11 -13.97 -24.27
N ARG A 380 1.18 -13.93 -23.49
CA ARG A 380 1.41 -14.96 -22.49
C ARG A 380 0.29 -15.04 -21.46
N THR A 381 -0.13 -16.27 -21.17
CA THR A 381 -1.08 -16.56 -20.11
C THR A 381 -0.31 -16.90 -18.84
N VAL A 382 -0.38 -16.06 -17.81
CA VAL A 382 0.22 -16.33 -16.49
C VAL A 382 -0.91 -16.63 -15.51
N GLY A 383 -0.96 -17.88 -15.02
CA GLY A 383 -1.99 -18.30 -14.05
C GLY A 383 -3.43 -18.25 -14.60
N GLY A 384 -3.63 -18.57 -15.88
CA GLY A 384 -4.94 -18.52 -16.55
C GLY A 384 -5.38 -17.13 -17.00
N ASN A 385 -4.59 -16.07 -16.74
CA ASN A 385 -4.86 -14.71 -17.21
C ASN A 385 -3.89 -14.32 -18.32
N LEU A 386 -4.42 -13.80 -19.44
CA LEU A 386 -3.63 -13.17 -20.51
C LEU A 386 -3.03 -11.86 -19.97
N ASN A 387 -1.77 -11.91 -19.55
CA ASN A 387 -1.03 -10.73 -19.14
C ASN A 387 -0.01 -10.44 -20.24
N PRO A 388 -0.18 -9.34 -21.00
CA PRO A 388 0.82 -8.99 -21.99
C PRO A 388 2.17 -8.79 -21.29
N CYS A 389 3.23 -9.36 -21.85
CA CYS A 389 4.58 -9.06 -21.38
C CYS A 389 4.82 -7.55 -21.58
N SER A 390 5.18 -6.85 -20.52
CA SER A 390 5.52 -5.41 -20.55
C SER A 390 6.96 -5.14 -20.97
N GLY A 391 7.76 -6.20 -21.08
CA GLY A 391 9.20 -6.09 -21.28
C GLY A 391 9.51 -5.45 -22.61
N SER A 392 10.55 -4.62 -22.62
CA SER A 392 11.13 -4.15 -23.86
C SER A 392 11.80 -5.32 -24.58
N GLU A 393 11.45 -5.50 -25.85
CA GLU A 393 12.22 -6.31 -26.76
C GLU A 393 13.55 -5.62 -27.07
N VAL A 394 14.63 -6.39 -27.03
CA VAL A 394 15.97 -5.94 -27.38
C VAL A 394 16.67 -6.98 -28.24
N VAL A 395 17.46 -6.52 -29.19
CA VAL A 395 18.38 -7.38 -29.93
C VAL A 395 19.66 -7.49 -29.13
N GLU A 396 19.95 -8.69 -28.63
CA GLU A 396 21.17 -8.97 -27.88
C GLU A 396 22.25 -9.44 -28.87
N PRO A 397 23.36 -8.69 -29.05
CA PRO A 397 24.40 -9.04 -30.03
C PRO A 397 24.94 -10.46 -29.84
N VAL A 398 25.05 -10.91 -28.58
CA VAL A 398 25.51 -12.26 -28.24
C VAL A 398 24.56 -13.34 -28.79
N ALA A 399 23.25 -13.11 -28.75
CA ALA A 399 22.27 -14.05 -29.26
C ALA A 399 22.31 -14.14 -30.80
N VAL A 400 22.54 -13.01 -31.48
CA VAL A 400 22.73 -12.96 -32.94
C VAL A 400 24.00 -13.70 -33.37
N VAL A 401 25.11 -13.50 -32.65
CA VAL A 401 26.37 -14.24 -32.90
C VAL A 401 26.16 -15.74 -32.69
N ALA A 402 25.49 -16.16 -31.61
CA ALA A 402 25.19 -17.56 -31.36
C ALA A 402 24.35 -18.18 -32.48
N ALA A 403 23.30 -17.49 -32.95
CA ALA A 403 22.49 -17.96 -34.07
C ALA A 403 23.31 -18.07 -35.36
N THR A 404 24.13 -17.07 -35.66
CA THR A 404 25.04 -17.08 -36.81
C THR A 404 25.97 -18.28 -36.77
N SER A 405 26.59 -18.57 -35.62
CA SER A 405 27.45 -19.73 -35.45
C SER A 405 26.71 -21.06 -35.65
N LEU A 406 25.50 -21.21 -35.09
CA LEU A 406 24.68 -22.41 -35.26
C LEU A 406 24.30 -22.65 -36.73
N ILE A 407 23.93 -21.59 -37.45
CA ILE A 407 23.59 -21.65 -38.88
C ILE A 407 24.81 -22.06 -39.71
N CYS A 408 25.98 -21.46 -39.44
CA CYS A 408 27.24 -21.84 -40.09
C CYS A 408 27.61 -23.31 -39.81
N CYS A 409 27.42 -23.78 -38.57
CA CYS A 409 27.67 -25.18 -38.19
C CYS A 409 26.76 -26.16 -38.95
N ALA A 410 25.52 -25.76 -39.28
CA ALA A 410 24.62 -26.53 -40.13
C ALA A 410 25.01 -26.51 -41.62
N GLY A 411 26.05 -25.73 -42.00
CA GLY A 411 26.51 -25.57 -43.38
C GLY A 411 25.61 -24.66 -44.21
N LEU A 412 24.90 -23.73 -43.58
CA LEU A 412 24.01 -22.78 -44.23
C LEU A 412 24.56 -21.34 -44.18
N ASP A 413 24.03 -20.45 -45.03
CA ASP A 413 24.41 -19.03 -45.07
C ASP A 413 23.55 -18.19 -44.11
N PRO A 414 24.13 -17.57 -43.05
CA PRO A 414 23.39 -16.77 -42.08
C PRO A 414 22.63 -15.56 -42.65
N ARG A 415 23.00 -15.09 -43.86
CA ARG A 415 22.36 -13.93 -44.49
C ARG A 415 21.01 -14.26 -45.15
N THR A 416 20.80 -15.51 -45.50
CA THR A 416 19.65 -15.96 -46.29
C THR A 416 18.84 -17.04 -45.58
N THR A 417 19.44 -17.73 -44.60
CA THR A 417 18.79 -18.82 -43.87
C THR A 417 17.62 -18.31 -43.02
N THR A 418 16.46 -18.89 -43.26
CA THR A 418 15.24 -18.61 -42.51
C THR A 418 15.10 -19.51 -41.28
N ILE A 419 14.23 -19.12 -40.35
CA ILE A 419 13.82 -19.93 -39.20
C ILE A 419 13.28 -21.30 -39.67
N GLN A 420 12.48 -21.31 -40.74
CA GLN A 420 11.90 -22.53 -41.28
C GLN A 420 12.96 -23.46 -41.87
N ASP A 421 14.01 -22.93 -42.49
CA ASP A 421 15.13 -23.74 -43.01
C ASP A 421 15.83 -24.50 -41.87
N MET A 422 16.11 -23.80 -40.77
CA MET A 422 16.74 -24.41 -39.58
C MET A 422 15.81 -25.43 -38.90
N ASP A 423 14.52 -25.11 -38.75
CA ASP A 423 13.53 -26.02 -38.17
C ASP A 423 13.33 -27.29 -39.01
N SER A 424 13.37 -27.17 -40.34
CA SER A 424 13.17 -28.29 -41.27
C SER A 424 14.34 -29.26 -41.29
N ARG A 425 15.57 -28.77 -41.11
CA ARG A 425 16.76 -29.62 -40.99
C ARG A 425 16.72 -30.47 -39.73
N ASP A 426 16.19 -29.90 -38.64
CA ASP A 426 16.09 -30.54 -37.34
C ASP A 426 17.45 -31.08 -36.83
N ASP A 427 18.53 -30.36 -37.16
CA ASP A 427 19.88 -30.69 -36.72
C ASP A 427 19.97 -30.66 -35.17
N ARG A 428 20.90 -31.46 -34.63
CA ARG A 428 21.13 -31.60 -33.19
C ARG A 428 22.51 -31.08 -32.83
N PHE A 429 22.56 -30.26 -31.78
CA PHE A 429 23.77 -29.58 -31.35
C PHE A 429 24.14 -29.99 -29.92
N PHE A 430 25.45 -30.07 -29.66
CA PHE A 430 25.98 -30.32 -28.33
C PHE A 430 26.71 -29.08 -27.82
N CYS A 431 26.47 -28.72 -26.56
CA CYS A 431 27.24 -27.70 -25.89
C CYS A 431 28.56 -28.30 -25.41
N GLY A 432 29.70 -27.83 -25.95
CA GLY A 432 31.03 -28.32 -25.56
C GLY A 432 31.44 -27.95 -24.13
N ASN A 433 30.70 -27.05 -23.48
CA ASN A 433 30.94 -26.65 -22.08
C ASN A 433 30.02 -27.38 -21.08
N CYS A 434 29.00 -28.09 -21.55
CA CYS A 434 28.15 -28.88 -20.65
C CYS A 434 28.90 -30.14 -20.21
N ILE A 435 28.72 -30.52 -18.95
CA ILE A 435 29.22 -31.79 -18.41
C ILE A 435 28.25 -32.90 -18.83
N PRO A 436 28.74 -34.09 -19.24
CA PRO A 436 27.87 -35.24 -19.46
C PRO A 436 27.03 -35.56 -18.22
N ASP A 437 25.74 -35.77 -18.41
CA ASP A 437 24.81 -36.14 -17.35
C ASP A 437 24.47 -37.65 -17.47
N THR A 438 24.21 -38.29 -16.33
CA THR A 438 23.82 -39.71 -16.30
C THR A 438 22.35 -39.84 -15.97
N SER A 439 21.55 -40.24 -16.95
CA SER A 439 20.12 -40.48 -16.79
C SER A 439 19.81 -41.92 -17.19
N ASN A 440 19.09 -42.66 -16.34
CA ASN A 440 18.73 -44.06 -16.57
C ASN A 440 19.94 -44.98 -16.91
N GLY A 441 21.10 -44.73 -16.29
CA GLY A 441 22.31 -45.53 -16.49
C GLY A 441 23.09 -45.24 -17.78
N VAL A 442 22.69 -44.23 -18.56
CA VAL A 442 23.42 -43.76 -19.75
C VAL A 442 24.05 -42.41 -19.45
N THR A 443 25.37 -42.31 -19.60
CA THR A 443 26.13 -41.06 -19.47
C THR A 443 26.31 -40.43 -20.84
N GLY A 444 25.86 -39.19 -21.03
CA GLY A 444 25.97 -38.50 -22.31
C GLY A 444 25.72 -37.00 -22.21
N LEU A 445 26.01 -36.28 -23.30
CA LEU A 445 25.64 -34.89 -23.44
C LEU A 445 24.20 -34.78 -23.94
N LYS A 446 23.44 -33.84 -23.38
CA LYS A 446 22.11 -33.51 -23.91
C LYS A 446 22.26 -32.92 -25.32
N ALA A 447 21.55 -33.49 -26.28
CA ALA A 447 21.40 -32.94 -27.62
C ALA A 447 20.28 -31.89 -27.62
N TYR A 448 20.54 -30.74 -28.23
CA TYR A 448 19.62 -29.61 -28.28
C TYR A 448 19.19 -29.32 -29.72
N LYS A 449 17.97 -28.83 -29.89
CA LYS A 449 17.56 -28.09 -31.10
C LYS A 449 18.28 -26.74 -31.14
N TRP A 450 18.41 -26.16 -32.33
CA TRP A 450 19.07 -24.86 -32.48
C TRP A 450 18.39 -23.75 -31.64
N THR A 451 17.05 -23.78 -31.51
CA THR A 451 16.30 -22.84 -30.66
C THR A 451 16.59 -23.05 -29.16
N GLU A 452 16.69 -24.30 -28.71
CA GLU A 452 17.06 -24.63 -27.33
C GLU A 452 18.50 -24.22 -27.02
N CYS A 453 19.41 -24.30 -28.00
CA CYS A 453 20.76 -23.76 -27.86
C CYS A 453 20.72 -22.25 -27.62
N LEU A 454 19.93 -21.49 -28.38
CA LEU A 454 19.83 -20.04 -28.20
C LEU A 454 19.29 -19.67 -26.82
N ASP A 455 18.26 -20.38 -26.34
CA ASP A 455 17.75 -20.20 -24.98
C ASP A 455 18.82 -20.51 -23.91
N LEU A 456 19.62 -21.57 -24.13
CA LEU A 456 20.75 -21.92 -23.25
C LEU A 456 21.80 -20.79 -23.24
N PHE A 457 22.21 -20.29 -24.41
CA PHE A 457 23.17 -19.18 -24.53
C PHE A 457 22.66 -17.90 -23.83
N ALA A 458 21.39 -17.53 -24.04
CA ALA A 458 20.77 -16.38 -23.37
C ALA A 458 20.68 -16.55 -21.84
N SER A 459 20.68 -17.79 -21.34
CA SER A 459 20.71 -18.07 -19.90
C SER A 459 22.10 -17.91 -19.28
N MET A 460 23.14 -18.27 -20.03
CA MET A 460 24.53 -18.19 -19.55
C MET A 460 25.04 -16.76 -19.49
N SER A 461 24.62 -15.88 -20.41
CA SER A 461 25.05 -14.47 -20.42
C SER A 461 24.65 -13.70 -19.16
N MET A 462 23.64 -14.17 -18.41
CA MET A 462 23.24 -13.56 -17.14
C MET A 462 24.08 -13.97 -15.93
N LEU A 463 24.69 -15.15 -15.95
CA LEU A 463 25.44 -15.68 -14.80
C LEU A 463 26.90 -15.18 -14.79
N THR A 464 27.39 -14.67 -15.91
CA THR A 464 28.76 -14.18 -16.07
C THR A 464 28.80 -12.65 -16.16
N LEU A 465 28.77 -11.98 -15.01
CA LEU A 465 29.26 -10.59 -14.88
C LEU A 465 30.81 -10.51 -14.86
N GLU A 466 31.51 -11.65 -14.99
CA GLU A 466 32.95 -11.69 -15.26
C GLU A 466 33.27 -12.37 -16.60
N PRO A 467 34.13 -11.77 -17.45
CA PRO A 467 34.42 -12.28 -18.79
C PRO A 467 35.43 -13.43 -18.71
N ARG A 468 34.96 -14.69 -18.67
CA ARG A 468 35.83 -15.88 -18.79
C ARG A 468 35.52 -16.84 -19.94
N CYS A 469 34.45 -16.63 -20.72
CA CYS A 469 34.13 -17.50 -21.86
C CYS A 469 34.34 -16.78 -23.20
N GLN A 470 35.58 -16.78 -23.72
CA GLN A 470 35.87 -16.36 -25.10
C GLN A 470 35.95 -17.52 -26.10
N TYR A 471 35.76 -18.77 -25.68
CA TYR A 471 35.82 -19.94 -26.57
C TYR A 471 34.67 -20.91 -26.28
N GLY A 472 33.51 -20.66 -26.89
CA GLY A 472 32.36 -21.59 -26.86
C GLY A 472 32.45 -22.56 -28.04
N GLY A 473 32.96 -23.76 -27.82
CA GLY A 473 32.89 -24.83 -28.81
C GLY A 473 31.47 -25.41 -28.87
N VAL A 474 30.76 -25.21 -29.97
CA VAL A 474 29.56 -26.00 -30.30
C VAL A 474 30.02 -27.12 -31.24
N ILE A 475 29.71 -28.36 -30.90
CA ILE A 475 30.03 -29.52 -31.73
C ILE A 475 28.77 -29.91 -32.51
N TYR A 476 28.88 -29.92 -33.84
CA TYR A 476 27.85 -30.33 -34.77
C TYR A 476 28.00 -31.82 -35.11
N VAL A 477 26.89 -32.56 -35.12
CA VAL A 477 26.87 -33.97 -35.56
C VAL A 477 25.85 -34.11 -36.70
N PRO A 478 26.29 -34.38 -37.94
CA PRO A 478 25.38 -34.58 -39.07
C PRO A 478 24.53 -35.85 -38.89
N ARG A 479 23.34 -35.84 -39.49
CA ARG A 479 22.24 -36.82 -39.34
C ARG A 479 22.55 -38.27 -39.76
N THR A 480 23.77 -38.60 -40.15
CA THR A 480 24.15 -39.91 -40.74
C THR A 480 24.79 -40.91 -39.77
N MET A 481 24.69 -40.72 -38.45
CA MET A 481 24.92 -41.84 -37.52
C MET A 481 23.63 -42.66 -37.37
N GLU A 482 23.46 -43.66 -38.24
CA GLU A 482 22.71 -44.86 -37.85
C GLU A 482 23.43 -45.45 -36.65
N VAL A 483 22.81 -45.32 -35.47
CA VAL A 483 23.27 -45.98 -34.24
C VAL A 483 22.99 -47.48 -34.41
N PRO A 484 23.95 -48.37 -34.09
CA PRO A 484 23.72 -49.82 -34.14
C PRO A 484 22.65 -50.30 -33.14
#